data_AF-A0A9X8YQW9-F1
#
_entry.id   AF-A0A9X8YQW9-F1
#
_cell.length_a   1.000
_cell.length_b   1.000
_cell.length_c   1.000
_cell.angle_alpha   90.00
_cell.angle_beta   90.00
_cell.angle_gamma   90.00
#
_symmetry.space_group_name_H-M   'P 1'
#
loop_
_entity.id
_entity.type
_entity.pdbx_description
1 polymer ?
#
loop_
_entity_poly.entity_id
_entity_poly.type
_entity_poly.pdbx_seq_one_letter_code
_entity_poly.pdbx_strand_id
1 'polypeptide(L)' 'MTQFAFVFPGQGSQTVGMLAELAAQFPIVEETFGEASSALGYDLWQLVQQGPAEE' A
#
# COMPACT_ATOMS: atom_id res chain seq x y z
N MET A 1 -4.93 -14.80 -30.03
CA MET A 1 -4.42 -13.85 -29.01
C MET A 1 -5.32 -13.95 -27.80
N THR A 2 -4.75 -14.10 -26.61
CA THR A 2 -5.52 -14.15 -25.36
C THR A 2 -5.71 -12.71 -24.87
N GLN A 3 -6.94 -12.33 -24.53
CA GLN A 3 -7.21 -11.04 -23.92
C GLN A 3 -6.73 -11.09 -22.46
N PHE A 4 -5.82 -10.19 -22.09
CA PHE A 4 -5.27 -10.08 -20.74
C PHE A 4 -5.70 -8.74 -20.11
N ALA A 5 -6.06 -8.76 -18.84
CA ALA A 5 -6.54 -7.60 -18.11
C ALA A 5 -6.03 -7.64 -16.66
N PHE A 6 -5.86 -6.46 -16.07
CA PHE A 6 -5.60 -6.29 -14.65
C PHE A 6 -6.87 -5.79 -13.95
N VAL A 7 -7.16 -6.34 -12.78
CA VAL A 7 -8.21 -5.88 -11.87
C VAL A 7 -7.59 -5.58 -10.52
N PHE A 8 -8.05 -4.52 -9.88
CA PHE A 8 -7.54 -4.07 -8.59
C PHE A 8 -8.68 -4.15 -7.56
N PRO A 9 -8.44 -4.75 -6.36
CA PRO A 9 -9.45 -4.85 -5.32
C PRO A 9 -9.83 -3.48 -4.75
N GLY A 10 -11.07 -3.34 -4.30
CA GLY A 10 -11.59 -2.14 -3.64
C GLY A 10 -11.46 -2.18 -2.11
N GLN A 11 -12.20 -1.30 -1.42
CA GLN A 11 -12.25 -1.27 0.04
C GLN A 11 -12.79 -2.58 0.64
N GLY A 12 -12.31 -2.92 1.84
CA GLY A 12 -12.69 -4.12 2.60
C GLY A 12 -11.67 -5.26 2.52
N SER A 13 -10.67 -5.17 1.64
CA SER A 13 -9.57 -6.14 1.56
C SER A 13 -8.27 -5.67 2.21
N GLN A 14 -8.26 -4.49 2.84
CA GLN A 14 -7.07 -3.98 3.53
C GLN A 14 -6.78 -4.76 4.82
N THR A 15 -5.50 -4.88 5.17
CA THR A 15 -5.05 -5.47 6.44
C THR A 15 -3.87 -4.67 6.99
N VAL A 16 -3.68 -4.69 8.31
CA VAL A 16 -2.49 -4.10 8.94
C VAL A 16 -1.23 -4.83 8.43
N GLY A 17 -0.22 -4.08 8.02
CA GLY A 17 1.02 -4.63 7.45
C GLY A 17 0.94 -4.98 5.96
N MET A 18 -0.14 -4.57 5.26
CA MET A 18 -0.26 -4.81 3.81
C MET A 18 0.98 -4.30 3.06
N LEU A 19 1.45 -5.08 2.08
CA LEU A 19 2.64 -4.82 1.25
C LEU A 19 4.01 -4.91 1.94
N ALA A 20 4.12 -5.27 3.22
CA ALA A 20 5.40 -5.36 3.93
C ALA A 20 6.43 -6.28 3.26
N GLU A 21 6.01 -7.48 2.83
CA GLU A 21 6.88 -8.44 2.17
C GLU A 21 7.35 -7.99 0.78
N LEU A 22 6.52 -7.20 0.08
CA LEU A 22 6.89 -6.62 -1.21
C LEU A 22 7.84 -5.44 -1.02
N ALA A 23 7.62 -4.59 -0.01
CA ALA A 23 8.53 -3.50 0.33
C ALA A 23 9.95 -4.01 0.65
N ALA A 24 10.06 -5.14 1.34
CA ALA A 24 11.35 -5.76 1.65
C ALA A 24 12.14 -6.20 0.41
N GLN A 25 11.48 -6.42 -0.73
CA GLN A 25 12.11 -6.87 -1.99
C GLN A 25 12.19 -5.76 -3.04
N PHE A 26 11.27 -4.80 -3.00
CA PHE A 26 11.07 -3.80 -4.03
C PHE A 26 11.01 -2.41 -3.40
N PRO A 27 12.12 -1.64 -3.40
CA PRO A 27 12.20 -0.30 -2.80
C PRO A 27 11.12 0.67 -3.31
N ILE A 28 10.66 0.48 -4.55
CA ILE A 28 9.62 1.31 -5.18
C ILE A 28 8.32 1.37 -4.37
N VAL A 29 8.03 0.35 -3.54
CA VAL A 29 6.85 0.34 -2.67
C VAL A 29 6.96 1.48 -1.64
N GLU A 30 8.04 1.50 -0.85
CA GLU A 30 8.25 2.54 0.17
C GLU A 30 8.45 3.93 -0.45
N GLU A 31 9.12 4.02 -1.61
CA GLU A 31 9.26 5.27 -2.36
C GLU A 31 7.89 5.85 -2.74
N THR A 32 6.98 5.02 -3.26
CA THR A 32 5.62 5.43 -3.62
C THR A 32 4.82 5.88 -2.39
N PHE A 33 4.97 5.18 -1.26
CA PHE A 33 4.37 5.62 0.01
C PHE A 33 4.96 6.94 0.51
N GLY A 34 6.25 7.18 0.28
CA GLY A 34 6.92 8.45 0.63
C GLY A 34 6.39 9.64 -0.18
N GLU A 35 6.16 9.46 -1.48
CA GLU A 35 5.50 10.46 -2.34
C GLU A 35 4.09 10.78 -1.84
N ALA A 36 3.30 9.75 -1.55
CA ALA A 36 1.95 9.91 -1.01
C ALA A 36 1.94 10.60 0.36
N SER A 37 2.85 10.21 1.25
CA SER A 37 3.01 10.81 2.59
C SER A 37 3.33 12.30 2.49
N SER A 38 4.21 12.68 1.55
CA SER A 38 4.55 14.08 1.29
C SER A 38 3.36 14.90 0.80
N ALA A 39 2.48 14.30 -0.03
CA ALA A 39 1.26 14.94 -0.51
C ALA A 39 0.18 15.06 0.58
N LEU A 40 0.09 14.09 1.49
CA LEU A 40 -0.95 14.02 2.53
C LEU A 40 -0.57 14.73 3.84
N GLY A 41 0.73 14.94 4.09
CA GLY A 41 1.23 15.61 5.30
C GLY A 41 1.29 14.70 6.54
N TYR A 42 1.19 13.39 6.37
CA TYR A 42 1.38 12.40 7.43
C TYR A 42 2.05 11.13 6.89
N ASP A 43 2.62 10.30 7.77
CA ASP A 43 3.29 9.06 7.39
C ASP A 43 2.27 7.98 7.02
N LEU A 44 2.00 7.84 5.72
CA LEU A 44 1.05 6.86 5.19
C LEU A 44 1.59 5.43 5.32
N TRP A 45 2.91 5.25 5.26
CA TRP A 45 3.52 3.93 5.43
C TRP A 45 3.30 3.44 6.85
N GLN A 46 3.60 4.27 7.85
CA GLN A 46 3.33 3.96 9.25
C GLN A 46 1.85 3.60 9.47
N LEU A 47 0.93 4.37 8.89
CA LEU A 47 -0.51 4.10 9.00
C LEU A 47 -0.88 2.72 8.44
N VAL A 48 -0.38 2.34 7.25
CA VAL A 48 -0.68 1.02 6.66
C VAL A 48 -0.02 -0.11 7.45
N GLN A 49 1.18 0.13 8.01
CA GLN A 49 1.93 -0.89 8.75
C GLN A 49 1.43 -1.11 10.19
N GLN A 50 0.92 -0.07 10.84
CA GLN A 50 0.65 -0.08 12.29
C GLN A 50 -0.70 0.53 12.69
N GLY A 51 -1.44 1.09 11.73
CA GLY A 51 -2.75 1.69 11.98
C GLY A 51 -3.75 0.67 12.53
N PRO A 52 -4.85 1.14 13.13
CA PRO A 52 -5.88 0.24 13.63
C PRO A 52 -6.45 -0.59 12.49
N ALA A 53 -6.76 -1.86 12.77
CA ALA A 53 -7.40 -2.75 11.80
C ALA A 53 -8.84 -2.31 11.47
N GLU A 54 -9.43 -1.46 12.32
CA GLU A 54 -10.79 -0.95 12.25
C GLU A 54 -10.77 0.56 12.50
N GLU A 55 -11.16 1.35 11.49
CA GLU A 55 -11.94 2.57 11.66
C GLU A 55 -13.33 2.36 11.06
#